data_AF-A0A7X0Z2S8-F1
#
_entry.id   AF-A0A7X0Z2S8-F1
#
_cell.length_a   1.000
_cell.length_b   1.000
_cell.length_c   1.000
_cell.angle_alpha   90.00
_cell.angle_beta   90.00
_cell.angle_gamma   90.00
#
_symmetry.space_group_name_H-M   'P 1'
#
loop_
_entity.id
_entity.type
_entity.pdbx_description
1 polymer ?
#
loop_
_entity_poly.entity_id
_entity_poly.type
_entity_poly.pdbx_seq_one_letter_code
_entity_poly.pdbx_strand_id
1 'polypeptide(L)'
;MIQLDTKSRFSSNGVYTTTRRQLHEDIARHFLSGAQSQGMIAIILGGGSGAGKTSVITDIIGTKGFVVVDSDAIKEHIPEYSKFMQQHISTASDLVHEESTDIAKNLLHTAIQSRLSLIYDGTFANHNKYKRLISQLKQKQYTIQLIIIDVDISVAKRRVKARFAENQRYVPEEVVQKTNSAVAKNFIALKDSVDEYLILDNSLNGTSPTIIARKDKGCPPIVLNDYAYHFFLKKGRQF
;
A
#
# COMPACT_ATOMS: atom_id res chain seq x y z
N MET A 1 -31.54 -11.43 3.77
CA MET A 1 -30.75 -11.13 4.98
C MET A 1 -29.55 -10.31 4.51
N ILE A 2 -29.38 -9.07 4.96
CA ILE A 2 -28.23 -8.24 4.54
C ILE A 2 -26.97 -8.86 5.15
N GLN A 3 -26.01 -9.23 4.32
CA GLN A 3 -24.73 -9.76 4.79
C GLN A 3 -23.91 -8.60 5.37
N LEU A 4 -23.65 -8.68 6.68
CA LEU A 4 -22.83 -7.69 7.38
C LEU A 4 -21.34 -7.96 7.14
N ASP A 5 -20.54 -6.89 7.05
CA ASP A 5 -19.09 -6.99 7.08
C ASP A 5 -18.59 -7.51 8.45
N THR A 6 -17.37 -8.04 8.50
CA THR A 6 -16.84 -8.67 9.71
C THR A 6 -16.67 -7.70 10.86
N LYS A 7 -16.35 -6.43 10.60
CA LYS A 7 -16.27 -5.42 11.66
C LYS A 7 -17.64 -5.16 12.27
N SER A 8 -18.68 -4.96 11.45
CA SER A 8 -20.05 -4.81 11.94
C SER A 8 -20.55 -6.06 12.69
N ARG A 9 -20.09 -7.25 12.30
CA ARG A 9 -20.46 -8.51 12.97
C ARG A 9 -19.78 -8.72 14.31
N PHE A 10 -18.51 -8.32 14.44
CA PHE A 10 -17.67 -8.65 15.59
C PHE A 10 -17.29 -7.45 16.46
N SER A 11 -17.82 -6.27 16.18
CA SER A 11 -17.64 -5.08 17.01
C SER A 11 -18.97 -4.40 17.35
N SER A 12 -19.00 -3.76 18.52
CA SER A 12 -20.09 -2.88 18.95
C SER A 12 -19.48 -1.57 19.46
N ASN A 13 -20.00 -0.43 18.98
CA ASN A 13 -19.46 0.90 19.29
C ASN A 13 -17.94 1.02 19.05
N GLY A 14 -17.43 0.37 18.00
CA GLY A 14 -16.01 0.37 17.65
C GLY A 14 -15.13 -0.56 18.51
N VAL A 15 -15.72 -1.33 19.43
CA VAL A 15 -15.00 -2.28 20.28
C VAL A 15 -15.26 -3.70 19.81
N TYR A 16 -14.21 -4.40 19.39
CA TYR A 16 -14.28 -5.80 19.00
C TYR A 16 -14.47 -6.73 20.21
N THR A 17 -15.16 -7.86 20.01
CA THR A 17 -15.28 -8.90 21.04
C THR A 17 -13.90 -9.39 21.49
N THR A 18 -13.78 -9.93 22.71
CA THR A 18 -12.51 -10.41 23.24
C THR A 18 -11.86 -11.47 22.33
N THR A 19 -12.63 -12.44 21.84
CA THR A 19 -12.13 -13.46 20.91
C THR A 19 -11.63 -12.83 19.61
N ARG A 20 -12.31 -11.79 19.10
CA ARG A 20 -11.88 -11.14 17.85
C ARG A 20 -10.64 -10.28 18.05
N ARG A 21 -10.48 -9.62 19.20
CA ARG A 21 -9.23 -8.94 19.56
C ARG A 21 -8.06 -9.91 19.66
N GLN A 22 -8.26 -11.09 20.26
CA GLN A 22 -7.21 -12.12 20.31
C GLN A 22 -6.78 -12.55 18.90
N LEU A 23 -7.75 -12.78 18.00
CA LEU A 23 -7.46 -13.05 16.59
C LEU A 23 -6.63 -11.92 15.95
N HIS A 24 -6.98 -10.65 16.19
CA HIS A 24 -6.23 -9.51 15.65
C HIS A 24 -4.78 -9.50 16.14
N GLU A 25 -4.56 -9.80 17.42
CA GLU A 25 -3.22 -9.91 18.01
C GLU A 25 -2.43 -11.07 17.40
N ASP A 26 -3.06 -12.21 17.18
CA ASP A 26 -2.42 -13.38 16.59
C ASP A 26 -2.02 -13.12 15.12
N ILE A 27 -2.90 -12.47 14.35
CA ILE A 27 -2.58 -12.01 12.99
C ILE A 27 -1.43 -11.01 13.04
N ALA A 28 -1.49 -9.99 13.89
CA ALA A 28 -0.40 -9.02 13.99
C ALA A 28 0.94 -9.68 14.36
N ARG A 29 0.94 -10.65 15.27
CA ARG A 29 2.13 -11.40 15.67
C ARG A 29 2.72 -12.21 14.51
N HIS A 30 1.89 -12.78 13.65
CA HIS A 30 2.34 -13.45 12.43
C HIS A 30 3.20 -12.51 11.56
N PHE A 31 2.70 -11.31 11.26
CA PHE A 31 3.43 -10.32 10.44
C PHE A 31 4.66 -9.72 11.14
N LEU A 32 4.71 -9.74 12.48
CA LEU A 32 5.89 -9.28 13.24
C LEU A 32 7.02 -10.32 13.28
N SER A 33 6.70 -11.61 13.20
CA SER A 33 7.66 -12.70 13.44
C SER A 33 8.81 -12.80 12.42
N GLY A 34 8.66 -12.22 11.23
CA GLY A 34 9.69 -12.18 10.19
C GLY A 34 10.64 -10.97 10.25
N ALA A 35 10.40 -10.01 11.15
CA ALA A 35 11.19 -8.79 11.23
C ALA A 35 12.47 -9.03 12.06
N GLN A 36 13.61 -8.88 11.40
CA GLN A 36 14.90 -8.75 12.07
C GLN A 36 15.25 -7.26 12.07
N SER A 37 15.65 -6.71 13.22
CA SER A 37 16.00 -5.29 13.32
C SER A 37 17.16 -4.95 12.38
N GLN A 38 16.83 -4.44 11.19
CA GLN A 38 17.78 -3.89 10.22
C GLN A 38 17.75 -2.35 10.28
N GLY A 39 17.76 -1.80 11.51
CA GLY A 39 17.66 -0.36 11.75
C GLY A 39 16.23 0.17 11.77
N MET A 40 16.09 1.49 11.54
CA MET A 40 14.81 2.22 11.55
C MET A 40 14.52 2.73 10.14
N ILE A 41 14.27 1.82 9.19
CA ILE A 41 13.97 2.15 7.80
C ILE A 41 12.47 1.96 7.56
N ALA A 42 11.80 2.98 7.03
CA ALA A 42 10.40 2.91 6.63
C ALA A 42 10.27 3.12 5.13
N ILE A 43 9.90 2.06 4.41
CA ILE A 43 9.60 2.12 2.99
C ILE A 43 8.10 2.34 2.84
N ILE A 44 7.70 3.46 2.26
CA ILE A 44 6.32 3.76 1.91
C ILE A 44 6.15 3.50 0.43
N LEU A 45 5.18 2.66 0.07
CA LEU A 45 4.85 2.42 -1.33
C LEU A 45 3.72 3.35 -1.78
N GLY A 46 3.82 3.79 -3.03
CA GLY A 46 2.77 4.50 -3.74
C GLY A 46 2.55 3.94 -5.13
N GLY A 47 1.31 3.75 -5.51
CA GLY A 47 0.95 3.20 -6.80
C GLY A 47 -0.54 2.93 -6.85
N GLY A 48 -1.20 3.46 -7.87
CA GLY A 48 -2.63 3.29 -8.07
C GLY A 48 -3.04 1.84 -8.34
N SER A 49 -4.33 1.61 -8.49
CA SER A 49 -4.82 0.29 -8.92
C SER A 49 -4.20 -0.07 -10.27
N GLY A 50 -3.75 -1.32 -10.43
CA GLY A 50 -3.08 -1.79 -11.65
C GLY A 50 -1.60 -1.42 -11.81
N ALA A 51 -0.99 -0.71 -10.85
CA ALA A 51 0.42 -0.29 -10.94
C ALA A 51 1.45 -1.44 -10.80
N GLY A 52 1.07 -2.57 -10.20
CA GLY A 52 1.97 -3.72 -10.02
C GLY A 52 2.91 -3.62 -8.82
N LYS A 53 2.47 -3.00 -7.72
CA LYS A 53 3.23 -2.86 -6.47
C LYS A 53 3.76 -4.21 -5.94
N THR A 54 2.92 -5.24 -5.93
CA THR A 54 3.28 -6.57 -5.43
C THR A 54 4.53 -7.12 -6.12
N SER A 55 4.61 -7.04 -7.46
CA SER A 55 5.78 -7.48 -8.22
C SER A 55 7.04 -6.66 -7.88
N VAL A 56 6.90 -5.35 -7.67
CA VAL A 56 8.03 -4.51 -7.22
C VAL A 56 8.53 -4.91 -5.84
N ILE A 57 7.62 -5.23 -4.91
CA ILE A 57 8.01 -5.69 -3.58
C ILE A 57 8.75 -7.02 -3.66
N THR A 58 8.22 -8.00 -4.40
CA THR A 58 8.78 -9.34 -4.46
C THR A 58 10.10 -9.38 -5.22
N ASP A 59 10.20 -8.65 -6.33
CA ASP A 59 11.27 -8.84 -7.30
C ASP A 59 12.41 -7.83 -7.13
N ILE A 60 12.16 -6.68 -6.50
CA ILE A 60 13.12 -5.57 -6.40
C ILE A 60 13.48 -5.23 -4.95
N ILE A 61 12.48 -5.03 -4.10
CA ILE A 61 12.73 -4.54 -2.73
C ILE A 61 13.15 -5.69 -1.82
N GLY A 62 12.43 -6.81 -1.89
CA GLY A 62 12.51 -7.88 -0.91
C GLY A 62 11.87 -7.49 0.43
N THR A 63 11.40 -8.49 1.18
CA THR A 63 10.67 -8.26 2.45
C THR A 63 11.45 -8.72 3.68
N LYS A 64 12.60 -9.36 3.48
CA LYS A 64 13.41 -9.91 4.56
C LYS A 64 13.87 -8.79 5.50
N GLY A 65 13.60 -8.93 6.80
CA GLY A 65 13.98 -7.93 7.80
C GLY A 65 12.98 -6.78 7.97
N PHE A 66 11.89 -6.75 7.20
CA PHE A 66 10.85 -5.73 7.32
C PHE A 66 9.54 -6.31 7.86
N VAL A 67 8.84 -5.54 8.67
CA VAL A 67 7.40 -5.75 8.89
C VAL A 67 6.66 -5.23 7.67
N VAL A 68 6.03 -6.12 6.90
CA VAL A 68 5.20 -5.73 5.76
C VAL A 68 3.79 -5.45 6.24
N VAL A 69 3.37 -4.19 6.16
CA VAL A 69 2.03 -3.74 6.49
C VAL A 69 1.23 -3.62 5.19
N ASP A 70 0.53 -4.69 4.84
CA ASP A 70 -0.37 -4.75 3.70
C ASP A 70 -1.78 -5.22 4.14
N SER A 71 -2.77 -4.36 3.93
CA SER A 71 -4.16 -4.67 4.27
C SER A 71 -4.77 -5.76 3.41
N ASP A 72 -4.27 -6.01 2.19
CA ASP A 72 -4.76 -7.09 1.32
C ASP A 72 -4.19 -8.44 1.80
N ALA A 73 -2.89 -8.54 2.08
CA ALA A 73 -2.31 -9.73 2.72
C ALA A 73 -2.99 -10.10 4.05
N ILE A 74 -3.31 -9.10 4.89
CA ILE A 74 -4.01 -9.33 6.17
C ILE A 74 -5.39 -9.97 5.97
N LYS A 75 -6.10 -9.70 4.87
CA LYS A 75 -7.42 -10.31 4.60
C LYS A 75 -7.35 -11.82 4.52
N GLU A 76 -6.25 -12.36 4.00
CA GLU A 76 -6.04 -13.80 3.86
C GLU A 76 -5.97 -14.53 5.22
N HIS A 77 -5.67 -13.79 6.30
CA HIS A 77 -5.65 -14.31 7.66
C HIS A 77 -6.96 -14.10 8.42
N ILE A 78 -7.95 -13.44 7.83
CA ILE A 78 -9.29 -13.31 8.40
C ILE A 78 -10.08 -14.59 8.08
N PRO A 79 -10.52 -15.39 9.08
CA PRO A 79 -11.12 -16.71 8.85
C PRO A 79 -12.31 -16.71 7.90
N GLU A 80 -13.13 -15.66 7.92
CA GLU A 80 -14.31 -15.51 7.08
C GLU A 80 -13.97 -15.24 5.61
N TYR A 81 -12.77 -14.75 5.30
CA TYR A 81 -12.41 -14.31 3.96
C TYR A 81 -12.43 -15.46 2.95
N SER A 82 -11.88 -16.62 3.29
CA SER A 82 -11.89 -17.81 2.42
C SER A 82 -13.32 -18.25 2.07
N LYS A 83 -14.23 -18.21 3.05
CA LYS A 83 -15.65 -18.51 2.86
C LYS A 83 -16.32 -17.46 1.97
N PHE A 84 -16.04 -16.17 2.19
CA PHE A 84 -16.58 -15.12 1.33
C PHE A 84 -16.07 -15.22 -0.10
N MET A 85 -14.81 -15.60 -0.31
CA MET A 85 -14.27 -15.84 -1.64
C MET A 85 -15.01 -16.96 -2.39
N GLN A 86 -15.49 -17.99 -1.68
CA GLN A 86 -16.28 -19.08 -2.28
C GLN A 86 -17.73 -18.68 -2.57
N GLN A 87 -18.33 -17.86 -1.70
CA GLN A 87 -19.77 -17.56 -1.75
C GLN A 87 -20.10 -16.26 -2.50
N HIS A 88 -19.22 -15.26 -2.40
CA HIS A 88 -19.43 -13.88 -2.84
C HIS A 88 -18.10 -13.26 -3.31
N ILE A 89 -17.44 -13.92 -4.27
CA ILE A 89 -16.10 -13.56 -4.74
C ILE A 89 -15.91 -12.06 -5.05
N SER A 90 -16.92 -11.42 -5.65
CA SER A 90 -16.86 -10.00 -6.04
C SER A 90 -16.87 -9.02 -4.87
N THR A 91 -17.51 -9.37 -3.74
CA THR A 91 -17.66 -8.51 -2.56
C THR A 91 -16.85 -9.00 -1.36
N ALA A 92 -16.19 -10.16 -1.48
CA ALA A 92 -15.45 -10.79 -0.39
C ALA A 92 -14.42 -9.85 0.24
N SER A 93 -13.70 -9.09 -0.60
CA SER A 93 -12.68 -8.13 -0.15
C SER A 93 -13.27 -6.97 0.65
N ASP A 94 -14.47 -6.50 0.26
CA ASP A 94 -15.15 -5.38 0.91
C ASP A 94 -15.69 -5.80 2.28
N LEU A 95 -16.20 -7.04 2.39
CA LEU A 95 -16.75 -7.60 3.63
C LEU A 95 -15.72 -7.75 4.77
N VAL A 96 -14.42 -7.73 4.46
CA VAL A 96 -13.33 -7.79 5.46
C VAL A 96 -12.46 -6.54 5.47
N HIS A 97 -12.75 -5.55 4.62
CA HIS A 97 -11.85 -4.43 4.35
C HIS A 97 -11.61 -3.54 5.57
N GLU A 98 -12.67 -3.19 6.30
CA GLU A 98 -12.57 -2.31 7.45
C GLU A 98 -11.81 -2.97 8.60
N GLU A 99 -12.05 -4.26 8.83
CA GLU A 99 -11.34 -5.02 9.84
C GLU A 99 -9.86 -5.20 9.48
N SER A 100 -9.55 -5.57 8.23
CA SER A 100 -8.15 -5.70 7.80
C SER A 100 -7.41 -4.37 7.88
N THR A 101 -8.11 -3.25 7.64
CA THR A 101 -7.57 -1.89 7.83
C THR A 101 -7.28 -1.57 9.29
N ASP A 102 -8.14 -2.00 10.23
CA ASP A 102 -7.91 -1.79 11.66
C ASP A 102 -6.72 -2.63 12.16
N ILE A 103 -6.61 -3.91 11.74
CA ILE A 103 -5.47 -4.76 12.04
C ILE A 103 -4.18 -4.14 11.47
N ALA A 104 -4.20 -3.65 10.22
CA ALA A 104 -3.05 -3.01 9.59
C ALA A 104 -2.59 -1.73 10.34
N LYS A 105 -3.54 -0.92 10.84
CA LYS A 105 -3.23 0.25 11.67
C LYS A 105 -2.56 -0.15 12.99
N ASN A 106 -3.06 -1.19 13.64
CA ASN A 106 -2.48 -1.69 14.89
C ASN A 106 -1.09 -2.27 14.66
N LEU A 107 -0.92 -3.07 13.60
CA LEU A 107 0.38 -3.62 13.19
C LEU A 107 1.40 -2.50 12.92
N LEU A 108 1.00 -1.48 12.13
CA LEU A 108 1.84 -0.31 11.85
C LEU A 108 2.23 0.43 13.13
N HIS A 109 1.27 0.66 14.03
CA HIS A 109 1.53 1.30 15.30
C HIS A 109 2.55 0.52 16.13
N THR A 110 2.35 -0.79 16.28
CA THR A 110 3.25 -1.68 17.02
C THR A 110 4.65 -1.69 16.39
N ALA A 111 4.76 -1.79 15.06
CA ALA A 111 6.05 -1.76 14.37
C ALA A 111 6.81 -0.45 14.63
N ILE A 112 6.11 0.70 14.56
CA ILE A 112 6.69 2.03 14.82
C ILE A 112 7.11 2.19 16.29
N GLN A 113 6.30 1.73 17.25
CA GLN A 113 6.65 1.82 18.67
C GLN A 113 7.85 0.94 19.00
N SER A 114 7.92 -0.26 18.41
CA SER A 114 9.03 -1.19 18.56
C SER A 114 10.26 -0.83 17.72
N ARG A 115 10.23 0.29 16.98
CA ARG A 115 11.33 0.79 16.13
C ARG A 115 11.83 -0.24 15.10
N LEU A 116 10.91 -1.05 14.57
CA LEU A 116 11.22 -2.05 13.56
C LEU A 116 11.23 -1.42 12.17
N SER A 117 12.14 -1.86 11.31
CA SER A 117 12.05 -1.56 9.87
C SER A 117 10.73 -2.08 9.30
N LEU A 118 10.07 -1.28 8.46
CA LEU A 118 8.74 -1.58 7.93
C LEU A 118 8.59 -1.21 6.46
N ILE A 119 7.74 -1.95 5.75
CA ILE A 119 7.23 -1.61 4.43
C ILE A 119 5.73 -1.33 4.61
N TYR A 120 5.30 -0.13 4.25
CA TYR A 120 3.89 0.24 4.25
C TYR A 120 3.35 0.19 2.83
N ASP A 121 2.63 -0.90 2.49
CA ASP A 121 1.97 -1.03 1.20
C ASP A 121 0.63 -0.30 1.22
N GLY A 122 0.57 0.80 0.48
CA GLY A 122 -0.68 1.46 0.22
C GLY A 122 -0.65 2.20 -1.12
N THR A 123 -1.74 2.89 -1.42
CA THR A 123 -1.87 3.59 -2.70
C THR A 123 -1.11 4.90 -2.76
N PHE A 124 -0.76 5.50 -1.62
CA PHE A 124 -0.27 6.88 -1.55
C PHE A 124 -1.30 7.94 -2.01
N ALA A 125 -2.61 7.61 -2.02
CA ALA A 125 -3.66 8.50 -2.52
C ALA A 125 -4.29 9.44 -1.46
N ASN A 126 -4.27 9.09 -0.17
CA ASN A 126 -4.87 9.93 0.89
C ASN A 126 -3.84 10.90 1.51
N HIS A 127 -3.84 12.16 1.09
CA HIS A 127 -2.86 13.16 1.51
C HIS A 127 -2.68 13.24 3.04
N ASN A 128 -3.78 13.41 3.78
CA ASN A 128 -3.74 13.60 5.23
C ASN A 128 -3.21 12.38 5.96
N LYS A 129 -3.58 11.17 5.49
CA LYS A 129 -3.07 9.90 6.04
C LYS A 129 -1.54 9.83 5.91
N TYR A 130 -1.00 10.09 4.72
CA TYR A 130 0.44 9.97 4.49
C TYR A 130 1.24 11.11 5.11
N LYS A 131 0.71 12.34 5.16
CA LYS A 131 1.30 13.44 5.91
C LYS A 131 1.46 13.09 7.40
N ARG A 132 0.42 12.51 8.02
CA ARG A 132 0.47 12.05 9.42
C ARG A 132 1.45 10.91 9.61
N LEU A 133 1.44 9.91 8.74
CA LEU A 133 2.37 8.78 8.79
C LEU A 133 3.83 9.24 8.70
N ILE A 134 4.17 10.07 7.72
CA ILE A 134 5.52 10.62 7.56
C ILE A 134 5.94 11.40 8.80
N SER A 135 5.05 12.22 9.37
CA SER A 135 5.33 12.95 10.62
C SER A 135 5.60 12.02 11.79
N GLN A 136 4.84 10.94 11.96
CA GLN A 136 5.04 9.96 13.03
C GLN A 136 6.38 9.22 12.88
N LEU A 137 6.71 8.80 11.66
CA LEU A 137 7.98 8.15 11.35
C LEU A 137 9.18 9.08 11.64
N LYS A 138 9.08 10.36 11.26
CA LYS A 138 10.10 11.37 11.58
C LYS A 138 10.30 11.56 13.08
N GLN A 139 9.22 11.65 13.85
CA GLN A 139 9.29 11.76 15.31
C GLN A 139 9.99 10.56 15.96
N LYS A 140 9.91 9.40 15.31
CA LYS A 140 10.58 8.17 15.75
C LYS A 140 11.95 7.97 15.07
N GLN A 141 12.46 8.97 14.37
CA GLN A 141 13.80 9.02 13.76
C GLN A 141 14.03 7.93 12.69
N TYR A 142 12.97 7.54 11.98
CA TYR A 142 13.10 6.66 10.83
C TYR A 142 13.81 7.39 9.67
N THR A 143 14.61 6.65 8.90
CA THR A 143 14.92 7.02 7.52
C THR A 143 13.73 6.59 6.66
N ILE A 144 13.13 7.55 5.95
CA ILE A 144 11.90 7.35 5.18
C ILE A 144 12.23 7.31 3.69
N GLN A 145 11.95 6.17 3.07
CA GLN A 145 12.07 5.96 1.63
C GLN A 145 10.68 5.88 1.01
N LEU A 146 10.41 6.71 0.01
CA LEU A 146 9.18 6.66 -0.77
C LEU A 146 9.42 5.98 -2.12
N ILE A 147 8.79 4.85 -2.37
CA ILE A 147 8.87 4.16 -3.67
C ILE A 147 7.54 4.34 -4.40
N ILE A 148 7.56 5.08 -5.50
CA ILE A 148 6.43 5.29 -6.39
C ILE A 148 6.54 4.33 -7.57
N ILE A 149 5.51 3.53 -7.78
CA ILE A 149 5.31 2.69 -8.94
C ILE A 149 4.29 3.40 -9.84
N ASP A 150 4.80 4.08 -10.85
CA ASP A 150 3.99 4.72 -11.87
C ASP A 150 3.63 3.74 -12.99
N VAL A 151 2.47 3.97 -13.59
CA VAL A 151 1.97 3.18 -14.71
C VAL A 151 1.15 4.08 -15.61
N ASP A 152 1.21 3.85 -16.91
CA ASP A 152 0.27 4.46 -17.84
C ASP A 152 -1.19 4.08 -17.48
N ILE A 153 -2.11 5.05 -17.54
CA ILE A 153 -3.50 4.85 -17.10
C ILE A 153 -4.20 3.81 -17.97
N SER A 154 -3.91 3.76 -19.28
CA SER A 154 -4.50 2.77 -20.18
C SER A 154 -4.00 1.36 -19.85
N VAL A 155 -2.71 1.22 -19.50
CA VAL A 155 -2.13 -0.04 -19.03
C VAL A 155 -2.78 -0.47 -17.72
N ALA A 156 -2.93 0.45 -16.76
CA ALA A 156 -3.56 0.19 -15.47
C ALA A 156 -5.01 -0.32 -15.63
N LYS A 157 -5.80 0.34 -16.47
CA LYS A 157 -7.18 -0.06 -16.80
C LYS A 157 -7.23 -1.47 -17.40
N ARG A 158 -6.34 -1.78 -18.37
CA ARG A 158 -6.23 -3.14 -18.95
C ARG A 158 -5.89 -4.18 -17.90
N ARG A 159 -4.93 -3.91 -17.00
CA ARG A 159 -4.53 -4.84 -15.93
C ARG A 159 -5.66 -5.09 -14.93
N VAL A 160 -6.40 -4.05 -14.56
CA VAL A 160 -7.57 -4.18 -13.70
C VAL A 160 -8.66 -5.01 -14.37
N LYS A 161 -8.91 -4.78 -15.67
CA LYS A 161 -9.88 -5.57 -16.45
C LYS A 161 -9.46 -7.04 -16.57
N ALA A 162 -8.16 -7.31 -16.75
CA ALA A 162 -7.63 -8.68 -16.77
C ALA A 162 -7.83 -9.38 -15.41
N ARG A 163 -7.51 -8.70 -14.31
CA ARG A 163 -7.73 -9.23 -12.95
C ARG A 163 -9.20 -9.52 -12.68
N PHE A 164 -10.11 -8.67 -13.15
CA PHE A 164 -11.55 -8.93 -13.03
C PHE A 164 -11.95 -10.28 -13.67
N ALA A 165 -11.33 -10.66 -14.79
CA ALA A 165 -11.60 -11.97 -15.41
C ALA A 165 -11.11 -13.14 -14.54
N GLU A 166 -10.03 -12.95 -13.78
CA GLU A 166 -9.42 -13.98 -12.92
C GLU A 166 -10.12 -14.14 -11.58
N ASN A 167 -10.47 -13.02 -10.93
CA ASN A 167 -10.93 -13.03 -9.53
C ASN A 167 -12.23 -12.28 -9.29
N GLN A 168 -12.94 -11.87 -10.35
CA GLN A 168 -14.23 -11.15 -10.29
C GLN A 168 -14.19 -9.84 -9.46
N ARG A 169 -13.00 -9.32 -9.15
CA ARG A 169 -12.84 -8.05 -8.43
C ARG A 169 -12.94 -6.88 -9.40
N TYR A 170 -14.09 -6.23 -9.40
CA TYR A 170 -14.31 -5.05 -10.25
C TYR A 170 -13.75 -3.80 -9.57
N VAL A 171 -12.92 -3.04 -10.30
CA VAL A 171 -12.52 -1.69 -9.89
C VAL A 171 -12.94 -0.73 -10.98
N PRO A 172 -13.83 0.25 -10.71
CA PRO A 172 -14.28 1.20 -11.72
C PRO A 172 -13.10 1.96 -12.35
N GLU A 173 -13.14 2.20 -13.65
CA GLU A 173 -12.05 2.91 -14.36
C GLU A 173 -11.78 4.30 -13.78
N GLU A 174 -12.82 4.99 -13.31
CA GLU A 174 -12.71 6.28 -12.64
C GLU A 174 -11.88 6.18 -11.34
N VAL A 175 -12.06 5.08 -10.58
CA VAL A 175 -11.25 4.82 -9.37
C VAL A 175 -9.79 4.55 -9.76
N VAL A 176 -9.55 3.82 -10.84
CA VAL A 176 -8.18 3.61 -11.37
C VAL A 176 -7.54 4.95 -11.72
N GLN A 177 -8.24 5.81 -12.44
CA GLN A 177 -7.73 7.13 -12.82
C GLN A 177 -7.49 8.03 -11.60
N LYS A 178 -8.50 8.17 -10.72
CA LYS A 178 -8.41 8.99 -9.50
C LYS A 178 -7.25 8.57 -8.61
N THR A 179 -7.09 7.26 -8.39
CA THR A 179 -6.01 6.76 -7.52
C THR A 179 -4.63 7.03 -8.12
N ASN A 180 -4.41 6.79 -9.41
CA ASN A 180 -3.13 7.07 -10.08
C ASN A 180 -2.80 8.57 -10.09
N SER A 181 -3.77 9.44 -10.38
CA SER A 181 -3.58 10.90 -10.29
C SER A 181 -3.28 11.37 -8.86
N ALA A 182 -3.97 10.82 -7.86
CA ALA A 182 -3.75 11.17 -6.46
C ALA A 182 -2.33 10.79 -5.97
N VAL A 183 -1.76 9.68 -6.47
CA VAL A 183 -0.36 9.30 -6.16
C VAL A 183 0.60 10.41 -6.59
N ALA A 184 0.52 10.85 -7.85
CA ALA A 184 1.38 11.90 -8.39
C ALA A 184 1.18 13.23 -7.66
N LYS A 185 -0.08 13.61 -7.37
CA LYS A 185 -0.42 14.81 -6.61
C LYS A 185 0.21 14.80 -5.22
N ASN A 186 0.11 13.68 -4.50
CA ASN A 186 0.68 13.54 -3.17
C ASN A 186 2.20 13.45 -3.20
N PHE A 187 2.79 12.83 -4.21
CA PHE A 187 4.23 12.85 -4.40
C PHE A 187 4.73 14.29 -4.49
N ILE A 188 4.13 15.12 -5.35
CA ILE A 188 4.49 16.54 -5.50
C ILE A 188 4.45 17.26 -4.14
N ALA A 189 3.41 17.00 -3.35
CA ALA A 189 3.19 17.68 -2.08
C ALA A 189 4.08 17.16 -0.93
N LEU A 190 4.54 15.91 -0.98
CA LEU A 190 5.19 15.23 0.16
C LEU A 190 6.63 14.79 -0.11
N LYS A 191 7.15 14.87 -1.35
CA LYS A 191 8.51 14.42 -1.71
C LYS A 191 9.63 15.04 -0.88
N ASP A 192 9.45 16.28 -0.41
CA ASP A 192 10.44 16.99 0.40
C ASP A 192 10.30 16.66 1.90
N SER A 193 9.25 15.94 2.27
CA SER A 193 9.03 15.43 3.62
C SER A 193 9.63 14.02 3.83
N VAL A 194 10.28 13.42 2.84
CA VAL A 194 10.96 12.12 2.96
C VAL A 194 12.47 12.27 2.70
N ASP A 195 13.26 11.35 3.23
CA ASP A 195 14.72 11.34 3.06
C ASP A 195 15.08 10.95 1.63
N GLU A 196 14.43 9.89 1.15
CA GLU A 196 14.71 9.25 -0.13
C GLU A 196 13.43 9.02 -0.93
N TYR A 197 13.57 9.02 -2.26
CA TYR A 197 12.51 8.48 -3.10
C TYR A 197 13.05 7.81 -4.35
N LEU A 198 12.26 6.86 -4.86
CA LEU A 198 12.48 6.18 -6.13
C LEU A 198 11.16 6.18 -6.90
N ILE A 199 11.19 6.60 -8.16
CA ILE A 199 10.03 6.54 -9.05
C ILE A 199 10.35 5.53 -10.15
N LEU A 200 9.51 4.51 -10.27
CA LEU A 200 9.63 3.43 -11.24
C LEU A 200 8.50 3.53 -12.26
N ASP A 201 8.81 3.33 -13.54
CA ASP A 201 7.82 3.09 -14.58
C ASP A 201 7.61 1.58 -14.72
N ASN A 202 6.38 1.12 -14.46
CA ASN A 202 5.96 -0.27 -14.64
C ASN A 202 4.91 -0.41 -15.76
N SER A 203 5.01 0.37 -16.83
CA SER A 203 4.05 0.36 -17.94
C SER A 203 4.27 -0.78 -18.95
N LEU A 204 5.47 -1.34 -19.02
CA LEU A 204 5.80 -2.45 -19.92
C LEU A 204 5.55 -3.79 -19.23
N ASN A 205 4.75 -4.65 -19.87
CA ASN A 205 4.45 -5.99 -19.34
C ASN A 205 5.59 -6.97 -19.62
N GLY A 206 5.89 -7.85 -18.67
CA GLY A 206 6.90 -8.91 -18.83
C GLY A 206 8.35 -8.42 -18.73
N THR A 207 8.56 -7.15 -18.38
CA THR A 207 9.88 -6.55 -18.18
C THR A 207 9.98 -5.94 -16.80
N SER A 208 11.19 -5.88 -16.24
CA SER A 208 11.43 -5.17 -14.98
C SER A 208 11.10 -3.67 -15.13
N PRO A 209 10.53 -3.03 -14.10
CA PRO A 209 10.32 -1.60 -14.07
C PRO A 209 11.60 -0.81 -14.32
N THR A 210 11.48 0.34 -14.98
CA THR A 210 12.61 1.25 -15.26
C THR A 210 12.59 2.44 -14.30
N ILE A 211 13.76 3.00 -13.99
CA ILE A 211 13.85 4.14 -13.07
C ILE A 211 13.53 5.44 -13.83
N ILE A 212 12.55 6.19 -13.33
CA ILE A 212 12.20 7.54 -13.82
C ILE A 212 13.07 8.59 -13.11
N ALA A 213 13.08 8.58 -11.78
CA ALA A 213 13.80 9.54 -10.96
C ALA A 213 14.13 8.93 -9.60
N ARG A 214 15.21 9.41 -8.99
CA ARG A 214 15.61 9.02 -7.64
C ARG A 214 16.16 10.19 -6.84
N LYS A 215 16.04 10.11 -5.53
CA LYS A 215 16.68 11.01 -4.57
C LYS A 215 17.27 10.15 -3.47
N ASP A 216 18.57 10.23 -3.30
CA ASP A 216 19.29 9.60 -2.19
C ASP A 216 19.38 10.58 -1.01
N LYS A 217 19.54 10.06 0.22
CA LYS A 217 19.57 10.88 1.43
C LYS A 217 20.73 11.89 1.38
N GLY A 218 20.41 13.16 1.59
CA GLY A 218 21.39 14.26 1.55
C GLY A 218 21.84 14.69 0.15
N CYS A 219 21.29 14.08 -0.91
CA CYS A 219 21.63 14.39 -2.29
C CYS A 219 20.48 15.14 -3.00
N PRO A 220 20.79 15.98 -4.00
CA PRO A 220 19.78 16.49 -4.92
C PRO A 220 19.16 15.34 -5.73
N PRO A 221 17.91 15.48 -6.20
CA PRO A 221 17.27 14.46 -7.01
C PRO A 221 17.90 14.36 -8.41
N ILE A 222 17.93 13.14 -8.94
CA ILE A 222 18.38 12.81 -10.29
C ILE A 222 17.16 12.32 -11.08
N VAL A 223 16.89 12.96 -12.22
CA VAL A 223 15.89 12.51 -13.19
C VAL A 223 16.62 11.73 -14.28
N LEU A 224 16.26 10.46 -14.47
CA LEU A 224 16.88 9.57 -15.47
C LEU A 224 16.06 9.51 -16.76
N ASN A 225 14.76 9.83 -16.68
CA ASN A 225 13.87 9.91 -17.82
C ASN A 225 12.96 11.15 -17.69
N ASP A 226 13.39 12.26 -18.31
CA ASP A 226 12.66 13.54 -18.25
C ASP A 226 11.25 13.46 -18.82
N TYR A 227 11.07 12.68 -19.89
CA TYR A 227 9.76 12.48 -20.51
C TYR A 227 8.81 11.78 -19.53
N ALA A 228 9.19 10.62 -19.00
CA ALA A 228 8.35 9.88 -18.06
C ALA A 228 8.09 10.69 -16.78
N TYR A 229 9.10 11.42 -16.28
CA TYR A 229 8.95 12.26 -15.10
C TYR A 229 7.96 13.40 -15.34
N HIS A 230 8.05 14.09 -16.47
CA HIS A 230 7.09 15.13 -16.86
C HIS A 230 5.66 14.58 -16.91
N PHE A 231 5.45 13.43 -17.56
CA PHE A 231 4.13 12.81 -17.65
C PHE A 231 3.59 12.37 -16.29
N PHE A 232 4.41 11.76 -15.44
CA PHE A 232 4.04 11.42 -14.07
C PHE A 232 3.57 12.65 -13.29
N LEU A 233 4.35 13.74 -13.30
CA LEU A 233 3.96 14.98 -12.60
C LEU A 233 2.67 15.59 -13.17
N LYS A 234 2.47 15.50 -14.49
CA LYS A 234 1.26 16.00 -15.16
C LYS A 234 0.01 15.27 -14.66
N LYS A 235 0.06 13.96 -14.39
CA LYS A 235 -1.07 13.18 -13.84
C LYS A 235 -1.61 13.77 -12.53
N GLY A 236 -0.71 14.33 -11.70
CA GLY A 236 -1.04 14.93 -10.41
C GLY A 236 -1.58 16.36 -10.48
N ARG A 237 -1.46 17.04 -11.63
CA ARG A 237 -1.91 18.43 -11.84
C ARG A 237 -3.24 18.55 -12.56
N GLN A 238 -3.69 17.47 -13.20
CA GLN A 238 -4.89 17.49 -14.06
C GLN A 238 -6.22 17.37 -13.30
N PHE A 239 -6.23 17.30 -11.96
CA PHE A 239 -7.44 17.17 -11.14
C PHE A 239 -7.31 17.85 -9.76
#